data_AF-A0A383AEF6-F1
#
_entry.id   AF-A0A383AEF6-F1
#
_cell.length_a   1.000
_cell.length_b   1.000
_cell.length_c   1.000
_cell.angle_alpha   90.00
_cell.angle_beta   90.00
_cell.angle_gamma   90.00
#
_symmetry.space_group_name_H-M   'P 1'
#
loop_
_entity.id
_entity.type
_entity.pdbx_description
1 polymer ?
#
loop_
_entity_poly.entity_id
_entity_poly.type
_entity_poly.pdbx_seq_one_letter_code
_entity_poly.pdbx_strand_id
1 'polypeptide(L)'
;MFNRLIGQRKSIVSAELGVTRDRIYGCFDWQGREFNLIDTGGYIPDSEDIIENQVRLQADIASKEADILILLIDGRSNITSSDQYLTKQVQKSGKPYVLAINKIDTLEMEASAMQYYELGMG
;
A
#
# COMPACT_ATOMS: atom_id res chain seq x y z
N MET A 1 -7.87 0.70 -4.90
CA MET A 1 -7.56 -0.70 -5.27
C MET A 1 -8.44 -1.71 -4.54
N PHE A 2 -8.41 -1.77 -3.20
CA PHE A 2 -9.14 -2.76 -2.37
C PHE A 2 -10.61 -2.98 -2.78
N ASN A 3 -11.47 -1.96 -2.67
CA ASN A 3 -12.89 -2.04 -3.03
C ASN A 3 -13.14 -2.53 -4.47
N ARG A 4 -12.20 -2.24 -5.39
CA ARG A 4 -12.31 -2.66 -6.78
C ARG A 4 -12.03 -4.17 -6.93
N LEU A 5 -11.09 -4.71 -6.17
CA LEU A 5 -10.80 -6.15 -6.17
C LEU A 5 -11.92 -6.95 -5.51
N ILE A 6 -12.45 -6.48 -4.38
CA ILE A 6 -13.52 -7.19 -3.66
C ILE A 6 -14.91 -7.05 -4.28
N GLY A 7 -15.07 -6.19 -5.31
CA GLY A 7 -16.36 -5.96 -6.00
C GLY A 7 -17.48 -5.36 -5.12
N GLN A 8 -17.18 -4.99 -3.87
CA GLN A 8 -18.13 -4.46 -2.89
C GLN A 8 -17.56 -3.20 -2.24
N ARG A 9 -18.44 -2.25 -1.88
CA ARG A 9 -18.04 -1.09 -1.06
C ARG A 9 -17.99 -1.49 0.43
N LYS A 10 -16.99 -2.29 0.82
CA LYS A 10 -16.73 -2.56 2.25
C LYS A 10 -15.90 -1.47 2.93
N SER A 11 -15.08 -0.72 2.19
CA SER A 11 -14.38 0.44 2.74
C SER A 11 -15.26 1.69 2.58
N ILE A 12 -15.99 2.07 3.63
CA ILE A 12 -16.57 3.41 3.71
C ILE A 12 -15.46 4.34 4.17
N VAL A 13 -15.00 5.17 3.22
CA VAL A 13 -13.94 6.14 3.46
C VAL A 13 -14.57 7.39 4.10
N SER A 14 -14.62 7.48 5.43
CA SER A 14 -14.85 8.77 6.10
C SER A 14 -13.57 9.62 5.97
N ALA A 15 -13.68 10.83 5.43
CA ALA A 15 -12.58 11.75 5.18
C ALA A 15 -12.15 12.54 6.44
N GLU A 16 -12.29 11.95 7.61
CA GLU A 16 -11.85 12.56 8.87
C GLU A 16 -10.34 12.37 9.04
N LEU A 17 -9.62 13.49 9.04
CA LEU A 17 -8.20 13.60 9.32
C LEU A 17 -7.96 13.14 10.77
N GLY A 18 -6.99 12.23 10.98
CA GLY A 18 -6.50 11.87 12.32
C GLY A 18 -6.91 10.51 12.92
N VAL A 19 -7.65 9.65 12.20
CA VAL A 19 -8.02 8.31 12.71
C VAL A 19 -7.29 7.18 11.98
N THR A 20 -6.64 6.28 12.76
CA THR A 20 -6.18 4.97 12.25
C THR A 20 -7.41 4.20 11.80
N ARG A 21 -7.56 3.92 10.51
CA ARG A 21 -8.62 3.01 10.06
C ARG A 21 -8.32 1.59 10.52
N ASP A 22 -9.34 0.93 11.06
CA ASP A 22 -9.29 -0.50 11.35
C ASP A 22 -8.94 -1.29 10.09
N ARG A 23 -8.18 -2.37 10.27
CA ARG A 23 -7.78 -3.28 9.19
C ARG A 23 -9.02 -3.87 8.52
N ILE A 24 -9.04 -3.85 7.19
CA ILE A 24 -10.19 -4.34 6.42
C ILE A 24 -9.81 -5.64 5.73
N TYR A 25 -10.58 -6.67 6.02
CA TYR A 25 -10.44 -7.98 5.40
C TYR A 25 -11.46 -8.14 4.27
N GLY A 26 -11.00 -8.65 3.14
CA GLY A 26 -11.79 -8.94 1.96
C GLY A 26 -11.38 -10.27 1.36
N CYS A 27 -12.28 -10.89 0.60
CA CYS A 27 -11.97 -12.03 -0.24
C CYS A 27 -12.44 -11.71 -1.66
N PHE A 28 -11.70 -12.17 -2.66
CA PHE A 28 -12.11 -12.09 -4.06
C PHE A 28 -11.68 -13.35 -4.83
N ASP A 29 -12.46 -13.71 -5.85
CA ASP A 29 -12.07 -14.74 -6.82
C ASP A 29 -11.37 -14.07 -8.01
N TRP A 30 -10.28 -14.68 -8.46
CA TRP A 30 -9.66 -14.36 -9.73
C TRP A 30 -9.32 -15.62 -10.49
N GLN A 31 -10.02 -15.84 -11.61
CA GLN A 31 -9.87 -17.02 -12.47
C GLN A 31 -10.08 -18.35 -11.71
N GLY A 32 -11.08 -18.41 -10.83
CA GLY A 32 -11.41 -19.62 -10.07
C GLY A 32 -10.47 -19.90 -8.90
N ARG A 33 -9.69 -18.89 -8.47
CA ARG A 33 -8.83 -18.95 -7.28
C ARG A 33 -9.26 -17.87 -6.30
N GLU A 34 -9.50 -18.27 -5.06
CA GLU A 34 -9.85 -17.34 -3.99
C GLU A 34 -8.59 -16.71 -3.37
N PHE A 35 -8.65 -15.40 -3.15
CA PHE A 35 -7.60 -14.61 -2.53
C PHE A 35 -8.16 -13.85 -1.35
N ASN A 36 -7.46 -13.91 -0.22
CA ASN A 36 -7.70 -13.03 0.91
C ASN A 36 -6.89 -11.74 0.73
N LEU A 37 -7.55 -10.61 0.91
CA LEU A 37 -6.96 -9.29 0.83
C LEU A 37 -7.10 -8.60 2.18
N ILE A 38 -5.98 -8.08 2.66
CA ILE A 38 -5.90 -7.34 3.92
C ILE A 38 -5.49 -5.91 3.55
N ASP A 39 -6.37 -4.96 3.82
CA ASP A 39 -6.00 -3.54 3.83
C ASP A 39 -5.46 -3.22 5.22
N THR A 40 -4.16 -2.95 5.29
CA THR A 40 -3.47 -2.53 6.51
C THR A 40 -3.99 -1.18 7.03
N GLY A 41 -4.80 -0.48 6.22
CA GLY A 41 -5.28 0.86 6.51
C GLY A 41 -4.26 1.91 6.08
N GLY A 42 -4.76 3.11 5.79
CA GLY A 42 -3.95 4.31 5.63
C GLY A 42 -4.01 5.14 6.91
N TYR A 43 -2.89 5.76 7.27
CA TYR A 43 -2.82 6.70 8.39
C TYR A 43 -2.40 8.08 7.86
N ILE A 44 -3.09 9.14 8.30
CA ILE A 44 -2.74 10.54 8.02
C ILE A 44 -2.37 11.17 9.37
N PRO A 45 -1.08 11.13 9.76
CA PRO A 45 -0.56 11.73 10.98
C PRO A 45 -0.49 13.27 10.95
N ASP A 46 -0.53 13.86 12.14
CA ASP A 46 -0.25 15.28 12.39
C ASP A 46 1.25 15.59 12.61
N SER A 47 2.14 14.58 12.70
CA SER A 47 3.60 14.77 12.90
C SER A 47 4.48 13.64 12.34
N GLU A 48 5.74 13.98 11.97
CA GLU A 48 6.72 13.08 11.32
C GLU A 48 7.12 11.84 12.15
N ASP A 49 7.29 11.97 13.47
CA ASP A 49 7.73 10.87 14.34
C ASP A 49 6.65 9.77 14.52
N ILE A 50 5.37 10.15 14.42
CA ILE A 50 4.25 9.21 14.54
C ILE A 50 4.10 8.43 13.23
N ILE A 51 4.52 9.02 12.10
CA ILE A 51 4.49 8.37 10.78
C ILE A 51 5.36 7.12 10.80
N GLU A 52 6.62 7.25 11.20
CA GLU A 52 7.57 6.13 11.12
C GLU A 52 7.14 4.93 11.97
N ASN A 53 6.72 5.16 13.22
CA ASN A 53 6.32 4.08 14.12
C ASN A 53 5.08 3.33 13.61
N GLN A 54 4.09 4.06 13.09
CA GLN A 54 2.85 3.45 12.62
C GLN A 54 3.05 2.74 11.28
N VAL A 55 3.79 3.35 10.36
CA VAL A 55 4.19 2.75 9.08
C VAL A 55 4.95 1.45 9.31
N ARG A 56 5.87 1.43 10.29
CA ARG A 56 6.60 0.23 10.69
C ARG A 56 5.67 -0.86 11.22
N LEU A 57 4.72 -0.50 12.08
CA LEU A 57 3.75 -1.44 12.63
C LEU A 57 2.92 -2.08 11.51
N GLN A 58 2.45 -1.29 10.54
CA GLN A 58 1.69 -1.81 9.40
C GLN A 58 2.53 -2.76 8.54
N ALA A 59 3.77 -2.39 8.24
CA ALA A 59 4.68 -3.24 7.48
C ALA A 59 4.96 -4.57 8.20
N ASP A 60 5.18 -4.54 9.53
CA ASP A 60 5.44 -5.74 10.34
C ASP A 60 4.21 -6.65 10.40
N ILE A 61 3.01 -6.09 10.61
CA ILE A 61 1.76 -6.84 10.62
C ILE A 61 1.51 -7.51 9.25
N ALA A 62 1.58 -6.74 8.16
CA ALA A 62 1.41 -7.26 6.81
C ALA A 62 2.45 -8.36 6.52
N SER A 63 3.70 -8.11 6.91
CA SER A 63 4.79 -9.06 6.76
C SER A 63 4.64 -10.31 7.61
N LYS A 64 3.76 -10.36 8.60
CA LYS A 64 3.46 -11.59 9.36
C LYS A 64 2.27 -12.33 8.77
N GLU A 65 1.20 -11.62 8.43
CA GLU A 65 -0.08 -12.22 8.02
C GLU A 65 -0.16 -12.59 6.52
N ALA A 66 0.53 -11.88 5.63
CA ALA A 66 0.34 -12.03 4.18
C ALA A 66 1.34 -12.99 3.52
N ASP A 67 0.92 -13.80 2.55
CA ASP A 67 1.85 -14.63 1.76
C ASP A 67 2.65 -13.79 0.74
N ILE A 68 2.06 -12.70 0.25
CA ILE A 68 2.66 -11.75 -0.71
C ILE A 68 2.29 -10.33 -0.28
N LEU A 69 3.23 -9.39 -0.42
CA LEU A 69 3.02 -7.98 -0.11
C LEU A 69 2.78 -7.15 -1.38
N ILE A 70 1.86 -6.18 -1.31
CA ILE A 70 1.70 -5.17 -2.36
C ILE A 70 2.03 -3.80 -1.77
N LEU A 71 3.12 -3.19 -2.22
CA LEU A 71 3.47 -1.82 -1.86
C LEU A 71 2.80 -0.86 -2.84
N LEU A 72 1.87 -0.04 -2.34
CA LEU A 72 1.17 0.96 -3.14
C LEU A 72 1.79 2.34 -2.95
N ILE A 73 2.18 2.99 -4.05
CA ILE A 73 2.68 4.37 -4.06
C ILE A 73 1.72 5.26 -4.87
N ASP A 74 1.48 6.50 -4.44
CA ASP A 74 0.67 7.47 -5.21
C ASP A 74 1.52 8.09 -6.32
N GLY A 75 1.18 7.78 -7.57
CA GLY A 75 1.89 8.22 -8.76
C GLY A 75 1.76 9.72 -9.07
N ARG A 76 0.89 10.44 -8.36
CA ARG A 76 0.70 11.90 -8.54
C ARG A 76 1.64 12.72 -7.66
N SER A 77 2.30 12.08 -6.69
CA SER A 77 3.28 12.70 -5.81
C SER A 77 4.69 12.19 -6.12
N ASN A 78 5.70 13.01 -5.77
CA ASN A 78 7.08 12.55 -5.74
C ASN A 78 7.27 11.48 -4.66
N ILE A 79 8.31 10.67 -4.82
CA ILE A 79 8.72 9.68 -3.82
C ILE A 79 8.99 10.39 -2.48
N THR A 80 8.28 9.98 -1.44
CA THR A 80 8.40 10.55 -0.10
C THR A 80 9.40 9.75 0.75
N SER A 81 9.84 10.34 1.86
CA SER A 81 10.64 9.63 2.88
C SER A 81 9.91 8.40 3.42
N SER A 82 8.59 8.46 3.56
CA SER A 82 7.75 7.34 3.99
C SER A 82 7.74 6.20 2.97
N ASP A 83 7.71 6.50 1.68
CA ASP A 83 7.80 5.48 0.61
C ASP A 83 9.14 4.76 0.64
N GLN A 84 10.24 5.50 0.81
CA GLN A 84 11.58 4.93 0.94
C GLN A 84 11.70 4.06 2.19
N TYR A 85 11.10 4.49 3.30
CA TYR A 85 11.07 3.71 4.54
C TYR A 85 10.29 2.40 4.37
N LEU A 86 9.08 2.47 3.82
CA LEU A 86 8.23 1.30 3.54
C LEU A 86 8.94 0.31 2.62
N THR A 87 9.55 0.80 1.55
CA THR A 87 10.35 0.00 0.62
C THR A 87 11.39 -0.83 1.36
N LYS A 88 12.16 -0.21 2.26
CA LYS A 88 13.17 -0.91 3.08
C LYS A 88 12.54 -1.94 4.01
N GLN A 89 11.36 -1.68 4.60
CA GLN A 89 10.69 -2.66 5.46
C GLN A 89 10.19 -3.86 4.65
N VAL A 90 9.57 -3.62 3.49
CA VAL A 90 9.07 -4.66 2.59
C VAL A 90 10.23 -5.54 2.10
N GLN A 91 11.35 -4.95 1.69
CA GLN A 91 12.56 -5.71 1.31
C GLN A 91 13.10 -6.55 2.47
N LYS A 92 13.16 -5.98 3.70
CA LYS A 92 13.63 -6.68 4.89
C LYS A 92 12.72 -7.81 5.36
N SER A 93 11.44 -7.80 4.97
CA SER A 93 10.49 -8.85 5.33
C SER A 93 10.87 -10.23 4.77
N GLY A 94 11.64 -10.27 3.67
CA GLY A 94 11.98 -11.49 2.95
C GLY A 94 10.79 -12.14 2.21
N LYS A 95 9.59 -11.53 2.27
CA LYS A 95 8.41 -12.04 1.56
C LYS A 95 8.42 -11.61 0.10
N PRO A 96 7.83 -12.41 -0.80
CA PRO A 96 7.54 -11.95 -2.16
C PRO A 96 6.71 -10.67 -2.13
N TYR A 97 7.03 -9.73 -3.01
CA TYR A 97 6.35 -8.43 -3.06
C TYR A 97 6.10 -7.96 -4.51
N VAL A 98 5.14 -7.06 -4.65
CA VAL A 98 4.84 -6.32 -5.88
C VAL A 98 4.80 -4.83 -5.55
N LEU A 99 5.56 -4.02 -6.28
CA LEU A 99 5.43 -2.56 -6.28
C LEU A 99 4.31 -2.17 -7.25
N ALA A 100 3.32 -1.42 -6.78
CA ALA A 100 2.21 -0.94 -7.57
C ALA A 100 2.11 0.59 -7.47
N ILE A 101 2.39 1.27 -8.57
CA ILE A 101 2.19 2.72 -8.66
C ILE A 101 0.72 2.99 -9.01
N ASN A 102 0.00 3.59 -8.08
CA ASN A 102 -1.44 3.80 -8.17
C ASN A 102 -1.76 5.24 -8.60
N LYS A 103 -2.95 5.46 -9.16
CA LYS A 103 -3.43 6.78 -9.66
C LYS A 103 -2.61 7.34 -10.83
N ILE A 104 -2.07 6.45 -11.67
CA ILE A 104 -1.54 6.80 -12.99
C ILE A 104 -2.74 7.02 -13.92
N ASP A 105 -3.20 8.26 -14.00
CA ASP A 105 -4.42 8.63 -14.72
C ASP A 105 -4.14 9.07 -16.17
N THR A 106 -2.88 9.32 -16.55
CA THR A 106 -2.48 9.75 -17.91
C THR A 106 -1.28 8.97 -18.46
N LEU A 107 -1.10 9.00 -19.79
CA LEU A 107 0.03 8.35 -20.46
C LEU A 107 1.37 9.02 -20.15
N GLU A 108 1.39 10.33 -19.91
CA GLU A 108 2.60 11.06 -19.52
C GLU A 108 3.11 10.62 -18.14
N MET A 109 2.19 10.31 -17.22
CA MET A 109 2.52 9.77 -15.91
C MET A 109 3.10 8.35 -16.02
N GLU A 110 2.55 7.53 -16.92
CA GLU A 110 3.09 6.20 -17.22
C GLU A 110 4.51 6.29 -17.82
N ALA A 111 4.74 7.22 -18.74
CA ALA A 111 6.07 7.47 -19.31
C ALA A 111 7.09 7.92 -18.25
N SER A 112 6.61 8.58 -17.19
CA SER A 112 7.42 9.01 -16.05
C SER A 112 7.70 7.90 -15.03
N ALA A 113 7.23 6.66 -15.25
CA ALA A 113 7.40 5.55 -14.32
C ALA A 113 8.87 5.21 -14.02
N MET A 114 9.80 5.63 -14.89
CA MET A 114 11.24 5.42 -14.70
C MET A 114 11.76 5.94 -13.35
N GLN A 115 11.16 7.01 -12.81
CA GLN A 115 11.57 7.56 -11.51
C GLN A 115 11.40 6.56 -10.34
N TYR A 116 10.45 5.62 -10.43
CA TYR A 116 10.18 4.68 -9.35
C TYR A 116 11.19 3.53 -9.26
N TYR A 117 12.04 3.35 -10.29
CA TYR A 117 13.17 2.41 -10.21
C TYR A 117 14.20 2.80 -9.15
N GLU A 118 14.25 4.07 -8.74
CA GLU A 118 15.12 4.54 -7.66
C GLU A 118 14.80 3.85 -6.31
N LEU A 119 13.61 3.26 -6.17
CA LEU A 119 13.23 2.47 -4.99
C LEU A 119 13.93 1.10 -4.92
N GLY A 120 14.54 0.65 -6.02
CA GLY A 120 15.32 -0.59 -6.05
C GLY A 120 14.49 -1.86 -5.78
N MET A 121 13.22 -1.86 -6.18
CA MET A 121 12.28 -2.97 -5.99
C MET A 121 12.11 -3.88 -7.22
N GLY A 122 13.00 -3.76 -8.21
CA GLY A 122 12.97 -4.50 -9.48
C GLY A 122 13.20 -3.61 -10.68
#